data_AF-A0A9W9GE06-F1
#
_entry.id   AF-A0A9W9GE06-F1
#
_cell.length_a   1.000
_cell.length_b   1.000
_cell.length_c   1.000
_cell.angle_alpha   90.00
_cell.angle_beta   90.00
_cell.angle_gamma   90.00
#
_symmetry.space_group_name_H-M   'P 1'
#
loop_
_entity.id
_entity.type
_entity.pdbx_description
1 polymer ?
#
loop_
_entity_poly.entity_id
_entity_poly.type
_entity_poly.pdbx_seq_one_letter_code
_entity_poly.pdbx_strand_id
1 'polypeptide(L)'
;HAALHTLAVYLDWTCSSPQLPKRSLSRTFWTQVQRPTPSEIFKRTPWPTTEQEEMELVNGVRTAIWGETSGASRQSIDKRERLERQAETKRRKIENGEAPEAPIYATQFSKEEIANEERRPKKKVALMLGYSGTGYYGMQLNEHQKTIEGDLFSALVASGAVSKANASDPKKSSFVRCARTDKGVHAAGNVVSLKMIVEDPDIVKKINDNLSPQIRLWGYETTTGGFSCYQLCDSRVYEYLLPSHSLLPPHHSTWLGKKIVELADKAGNLDDVKARQEEVAGYWEKVDEEHIQPILAKVPEDVRSIVQKAIFTSEEQDSSSAPDEVPSGGEVQTKPDESSTQPPANSESTAEPSAETGEAKPFVMDPRQQLIHDTIKSVKAAYLAAKRAYRVSPARVARLQEALDQYQGTKRFHNYTIQKSYKDQSAQRIIKSFKVNPEPILINGTEWLSLKVHGQSFMMHQIRKMVAMAALIVRSGCIPSRISETYGPERIAIPKAPGLGLLLERPIFDSYNTKATSLGREPVGFTKFTAEMEEFKQREIYDRIFREEQQSSAFNIFFNHIDHYPADYYLYVTSGGIEASKLVPAPQSTQGASRSSVKKQVDKSEHDILAAVESESEDETNLAEDR
;
A
#
# COMPACT_ATOMS: atom_id res chain seq x y z
N HIS A 1 -51.65 13.21 50.32
CA HIS A 1 -51.47 12.91 51.76
C HIS A 1 -50.23 13.65 52.25
N ALA A 2 -50.16 14.01 53.53
CA ALA A 2 -49.07 14.81 54.12
C ALA A 2 -47.85 13.92 54.51
N ALA A 3 -46.69 14.42 54.96
CA ALA A 3 -46.37 15.78 55.43
C ALA A 3 -44.85 16.11 55.45
N LEU A 4 -44.50 17.41 55.28
CA LEU A 4 -43.41 18.16 55.99
C LEU A 4 -41.93 17.71 55.79
N HIS A 5 -40.85 18.44 56.13
CA HIS A 5 -40.51 19.74 56.78
C HIS A 5 -39.16 20.22 56.16
N THR A 6 -38.63 21.47 56.15
CA THR A 6 -39.10 22.89 56.10
C THR A 6 -37.87 23.83 55.93
N LEU A 7 -38.05 25.07 55.41
CA LEU A 7 -37.14 26.25 55.49
C LEU A 7 -35.78 26.17 54.74
N ALA A 8 -35.30 27.14 53.93
CA ALA A 8 -35.71 28.49 53.48
C ALA A 8 -35.53 29.70 54.44
N VAL A 9 -34.46 30.50 54.20
CA VAL A 9 -34.30 31.96 54.44
C VAL A 9 -33.28 32.46 53.36
N TYR A 10 -33.59 33.31 52.38
CA TYR A 10 -33.93 34.75 52.33
C TYR A 10 -32.72 35.72 52.27
N LEU A 11 -32.48 36.36 51.11
CA LEU A 11 -32.53 37.83 50.90
C LEU A 11 -32.03 38.26 49.51
N ASP A 12 -32.87 38.99 48.77
CA ASP A 12 -32.45 39.88 47.66
C ASP A 12 -31.94 41.22 48.22
N TRP A 13 -31.09 41.94 47.46
CA TRP A 13 -31.23 43.39 47.26
C TRP A 13 -30.44 43.91 46.04
N THR A 14 -30.63 45.19 45.69
CA THR A 14 -30.50 45.68 44.30
C THR A 14 -29.52 46.84 44.06
N CYS A 15 -29.12 46.95 42.78
CA CYS A 15 -28.72 48.18 42.05
C CYS A 15 -27.32 48.82 42.21
N SER A 16 -27.01 49.59 41.15
CA SER A 16 -26.04 50.70 41.05
C SER A 16 -24.55 50.43 40.83
N SER A 17 -24.13 50.49 39.56
CA SER A 17 -22.80 50.94 39.12
C SER A 17 -22.54 52.39 39.57
N PRO A 18 -21.28 52.90 39.69
CA PRO A 18 -20.48 53.25 38.48
C PRO A 18 -18.94 53.20 38.63
N GLN A 19 -18.24 53.81 37.65
CA GLN A 19 -16.84 54.29 37.62
C GLN A 19 -15.73 53.37 37.07
N LEU A 20 -15.09 53.87 36.01
CA LEU A 20 -13.80 53.47 35.44
C LEU A 20 -12.77 54.59 35.65
N PRO A 21 -11.52 54.27 36.04
CA PRO A 21 -10.34 55.03 35.66
C PRO A 21 -9.62 54.40 34.44
N LYS A 22 -8.58 55.06 33.92
CA LYS A 22 -7.94 54.72 32.63
C LYS A 22 -6.41 54.54 32.76
N ARG A 23 -5.86 53.65 31.92
CA ARG A 23 -4.43 53.58 31.48
C ARG A 23 -3.41 53.16 32.57
N SER A 24 -2.28 52.48 32.26
CA SER A 24 -1.80 51.88 30.99
C SER A 24 -0.58 50.96 31.23
N LEU A 25 -0.23 50.17 30.19
CA LEU A 25 1.09 49.57 29.85
C LEU A 25 1.26 48.04 29.95
N SER A 26 1.47 47.46 28.76
CA SER A 26 2.41 46.38 28.39
C SER A 26 2.33 44.94 28.96
N ARG A 27 2.05 44.03 28.01
CA ARG A 27 2.66 42.72 27.75
C ARG A 27 2.40 41.51 28.68
N THR A 28 2.14 40.39 27.99
CA THR A 28 2.44 38.98 28.34
C THR A 28 2.01 38.46 29.73
N PHE A 29 0.91 37.72 29.78
CA PHE A 29 0.94 36.28 30.13
C PHE A 29 -0.39 35.58 29.79
N TRP A 30 -0.44 34.88 28.66
CA TRP A 30 -1.34 33.74 28.40
C TRP A 30 -0.63 32.84 27.38
N THR A 31 -0.02 31.77 27.88
CA THR A 31 0.79 30.83 27.10
C THR A 31 -0.07 29.95 26.21
N GLN A 32 0.50 29.53 25.08
CA GLN A 32 -0.11 28.52 24.21
C GLN A 32 -0.34 27.22 24.98
N VAL A 33 -1.57 26.70 24.98
CA VAL A 33 -1.81 25.31 25.37
C VAL A 33 -1.42 24.43 24.18
N GLN A 34 -0.14 24.09 24.09
CA GLN A 34 0.31 23.01 23.21
C GLN A 34 -0.35 21.70 23.66
N ARG A 35 -0.79 20.89 22.70
CA ARG A 35 -1.15 19.50 23.00
C ARG A 35 0.15 18.74 23.22
N PRO A 36 0.28 17.91 24.28
CA PRO A 36 1.48 17.14 24.51
C PRO A 36 1.69 16.15 23.36
N THR A 37 2.95 15.94 22.97
CA THR A 37 3.30 14.87 22.02
C THR A 37 3.15 13.51 22.71
N PRO A 38 3.00 12.40 21.95
CA PRO A 38 2.96 11.05 22.54
C PRO A 38 4.18 10.77 23.43
N SER A 39 5.36 11.25 23.03
CA SER A 39 6.62 11.09 23.78
C SER A 39 6.69 11.92 25.07
N GLU A 40 5.85 12.94 25.26
CA GLU A 40 5.71 13.67 26.53
C GLU A 40 4.70 12.98 27.47
N ILE A 41 3.67 12.33 26.92
CA ILE A 41 2.70 11.52 27.68
C ILE A 41 3.43 10.32 28.32
N PHE A 42 4.14 9.52 27.50
CA PHE A 42 4.90 8.35 27.96
C PHE A 42 6.01 8.67 28.99
N LYS A 43 6.46 9.93 29.09
CA LYS A 43 7.51 10.35 30.04
C LYS A 43 6.97 10.87 31.38
N ARG A 44 5.65 10.92 31.60
CA ARG A 44 5.04 11.49 32.82
C ARG A 44 4.10 10.58 33.58
N THR A 45 3.66 9.46 33.02
CA THR A 45 2.90 8.44 33.75
C THR A 45 3.83 7.56 34.58
N PRO A 46 3.63 7.45 35.92
CA PRO A 46 4.05 6.26 36.66
C PRO A 46 3.41 5.01 36.05
N TRP A 47 4.02 3.84 36.22
CA TRP A 47 3.38 2.58 35.83
C TRP A 47 2.09 2.38 36.62
N PRO A 48 0.94 2.09 35.97
CA PRO A 48 -0.33 1.92 36.66
C PRO A 48 -0.27 0.71 37.59
N THR A 49 -0.70 0.90 38.83
CA THR A 49 -0.68 -0.15 39.87
C THR A 49 -2.01 -0.89 40.00
N THR A 50 -3.05 -0.45 39.29
CA THR A 50 -4.39 -1.05 39.35
C THR A 50 -5.03 -1.20 37.96
N GLU A 51 -5.87 -2.23 37.83
CA GLU A 51 -6.60 -2.60 36.61
C GLU A 51 -7.53 -1.48 36.08
N GLN A 52 -7.97 -0.56 36.96
CA GLN A 52 -8.76 0.61 36.58
C GLN A 52 -7.90 1.70 35.93
N GLU A 53 -6.70 1.96 36.46
CA GLU A 53 -5.75 2.92 35.89
C GLU A 53 -5.25 2.45 34.51
N GLU A 54 -5.01 1.15 34.33
CA GLU A 54 -4.74 0.56 33.02
C GLU A 54 -5.90 0.77 32.03
N MET A 55 -7.15 0.54 32.46
CA MET A 55 -8.31 0.76 31.59
C MET A 55 -8.50 2.23 31.21
N GLU A 56 -8.25 3.19 32.11
CA GLU A 56 -8.30 4.62 31.75
C GLU A 56 -7.16 5.00 30.79
N LEU A 57 -5.94 4.49 31.01
CA LEU A 57 -4.79 4.71 30.12
C LEU A 57 -5.04 4.13 28.72
N VAL A 58 -5.51 2.88 28.63
CA VAL A 58 -5.83 2.20 27.36
C VAL A 58 -6.97 2.91 26.62
N ASN A 59 -7.98 3.41 27.34
CA ASN A 59 -9.04 4.22 26.73
C ASN A 59 -8.50 5.57 26.23
N GLY A 60 -7.70 6.29 27.03
CA GLY A 60 -7.07 7.55 26.63
C GLY A 60 -6.20 7.41 25.37
N VAL A 61 -5.37 6.36 25.31
CA VAL A 61 -4.56 6.02 24.14
C VAL A 61 -5.44 5.67 22.94
N ARG A 62 -6.49 4.84 23.09
CA ARG A 62 -7.43 4.54 21.99
C ARG A 62 -8.18 5.79 21.49
N THR A 63 -8.60 6.69 22.38
CA THR A 63 -9.25 7.96 21.99
C THR A 63 -8.29 8.89 21.25
N ALA A 64 -7.02 8.97 21.70
CA ALA A 64 -6.01 9.81 21.07
C ALA A 64 -5.59 9.34 19.66
N ILE A 65 -5.49 8.01 19.45
CA ILE A 65 -5.06 7.43 18.17
C ILE A 65 -6.22 7.27 17.20
N TRP A 66 -7.38 6.75 17.65
CA TRP A 66 -8.45 6.28 16.76
C TRP A 66 -9.71 7.15 16.74
N GLY A 67 -9.88 8.07 17.70
CA GLY A 67 -11.01 9.01 17.71
C GLY A 67 -12.41 8.39 17.82
N GLU A 68 -12.53 7.15 18.32
CA GLU A 68 -13.83 6.48 18.50
C GLU A 68 -14.67 7.15 19.62
N THR A 69 -15.54 8.10 19.26
CA THR A 69 -16.58 8.58 20.19
C THR A 69 -17.55 7.45 20.53
N SER A 70 -17.75 7.19 21.82
CA SER A 70 -18.53 6.05 22.32
C SER A 70 -20.03 6.11 21.95
N GLY A 71 -20.43 5.35 20.92
CA GLY A 71 -21.69 4.59 20.91
C GLY A 71 -23.05 5.32 20.98
N ALA A 72 -23.12 6.66 20.90
CA ALA A 72 -24.36 7.41 21.14
C ALA A 72 -24.79 8.41 20.04
N SER A 73 -24.15 8.44 18.87
CA SER A 73 -24.70 9.10 17.68
C SER A 73 -24.22 8.45 16.39
N ARG A 74 -25.18 8.02 15.55
CA ARG A 74 -24.92 7.51 14.20
C ARG A 74 -25.58 8.39 13.14
N GLN A 75 -25.46 9.71 13.31
CA GLN A 75 -25.61 10.62 12.18
C GLN A 75 -24.37 10.49 11.28
N SER A 76 -24.57 10.57 9.98
CA SER A 76 -23.47 10.62 9.00
C SER A 76 -22.59 11.83 9.29
N ILE A 77 -21.28 11.64 9.48
CA ILE A 77 -20.30 12.74 9.51
C ILE A 77 -20.54 13.58 8.24
N ASP A 78 -21.06 14.79 8.41
CA ASP A 78 -21.57 15.50 7.25
C ASP A 78 -20.41 15.88 6.34
N LYS A 79 -20.50 15.39 5.10
CA LYS A 79 -19.55 15.67 4.04
C LYS A 79 -19.47 17.17 3.77
N ARG A 80 -20.57 17.90 4.03
CA ARG A 80 -20.63 19.36 4.05
C ARG A 80 -19.78 19.94 5.18
N GLU A 81 -19.99 19.52 6.43
CA GLU A 81 -19.26 20.05 7.58
C GLU A 81 -17.75 19.81 7.47
N ARG A 82 -17.31 18.65 6.97
CA ARG A 82 -15.88 18.40 6.68
C ARG A 82 -15.32 19.35 5.63
N LEU A 83 -16.08 19.67 4.58
CA LEU A 83 -15.67 20.63 3.55
C LEU A 83 -15.70 22.07 4.06
N GLU A 84 -16.67 22.42 4.90
CA GLU A 84 -16.78 23.74 5.54
C GLU A 84 -15.61 23.97 6.53
N ARG A 85 -15.24 22.99 7.37
CA ARG A 85 -14.03 23.07 8.20
C ARG A 85 -12.74 23.16 7.36
N GLN A 86 -12.64 22.45 6.24
CA GLN A 86 -11.48 22.58 5.33
C GLN A 86 -11.41 23.98 4.68
N ALA A 87 -12.54 24.53 4.25
CA ALA A 87 -12.62 25.89 3.73
C ALA A 87 -12.32 26.94 4.79
N GLU A 88 -12.79 26.76 6.02
CA GLU A 88 -12.49 27.64 7.16
C GLU A 88 -11.01 27.57 7.55
N THR A 89 -10.41 26.37 7.54
CA THR A 89 -8.96 26.22 7.79
C THR A 89 -8.13 26.95 6.72
N LYS A 90 -8.51 26.84 5.44
CA LYS A 90 -7.84 27.61 4.36
C LYS A 90 -8.12 29.12 4.47
N ARG A 91 -9.28 29.57 4.97
CA ARG A 91 -9.53 30.99 5.31
C ARG A 91 -8.64 31.49 6.45
N ARG A 92 -8.59 30.78 7.58
CA ARG A 92 -7.79 31.19 8.75
C ARG A 92 -6.29 31.30 8.44
N LYS A 93 -5.74 30.44 7.55
CA LYS A 93 -4.35 30.60 7.05
C LYS A 93 -4.17 31.92 6.28
N ILE A 94 -5.09 32.24 5.38
CA ILE A 94 -5.07 33.49 4.60
C ILE A 94 -5.23 34.72 5.54
N GLU A 95 -6.08 34.65 6.56
CA GLU A 95 -6.25 35.71 7.57
C GLU A 95 -5.01 35.89 8.45
N ASN A 96 -4.27 34.82 8.74
CA ASN A 96 -2.99 34.87 9.45
C ASN A 96 -1.81 35.39 8.59
N GLY A 97 -2.02 35.69 7.30
CA GLY A 97 -0.96 36.14 6.39
C GLY A 97 -0.05 35.02 5.87
N GLU A 98 -0.33 33.75 6.19
CA GLU A 98 0.29 32.62 5.50
C GLU A 98 -0.29 32.55 4.08
N ALA A 99 0.50 32.97 3.09
CA ALA A 99 0.20 32.68 1.68
C ALA A 99 0.10 31.14 1.52
N PRO A 100 -1.07 30.58 1.16
CA PRO A 100 -1.20 29.15 1.02
C PRO A 100 -0.33 28.70 -0.16
N GLU A 101 0.56 27.74 0.10
CA GLU A 101 1.38 27.13 -0.95
C GLU A 101 0.48 26.69 -2.12
N ALA A 102 0.87 27.12 -3.33
CA ALA A 102 0.15 26.71 -4.52
C ALA A 102 0.35 25.20 -4.70
N PRO A 103 -0.72 24.42 -4.97
CA PRO A 103 -0.57 23.02 -5.36
C PRO A 103 0.41 22.92 -6.53
N ILE A 104 1.27 21.89 -6.55
CA ILE A 104 2.35 21.76 -7.57
C ILE A 104 1.84 21.86 -9.02
N TYR A 105 0.58 21.47 -9.27
CA TYR A 105 -0.10 21.52 -10.56
C TYR A 105 -0.78 22.87 -10.91
N ALA A 106 -0.76 23.86 -10.03
CA ALA A 106 -1.56 25.09 -10.15
C ALA A 106 -0.73 26.25 -10.74
N THR A 107 -0.71 26.38 -12.06
CA THR A 107 -0.04 27.48 -12.76
C THR A 107 -0.71 28.82 -12.44
N GLN A 108 0.06 29.77 -11.92
CA GLN A 108 -0.38 31.14 -11.69
C GLN A 108 0.03 32.04 -12.87
N PHE A 109 -0.84 32.99 -13.22
CA PHE A 109 -0.63 34.01 -14.25
C PHE A 109 -1.03 35.38 -13.69
N SER A 110 -0.46 36.45 -14.24
CA SER A 110 -0.81 37.81 -13.81
C SER A 110 -2.28 38.16 -14.13
N LYS A 111 -2.83 39.16 -13.44
CA LYS A 111 -4.17 39.66 -13.75
C LYS A 111 -4.22 40.32 -15.14
N GLU A 112 -3.15 40.95 -15.59
CA GLU A 112 -3.04 41.47 -16.96
C GLU A 112 -3.01 40.33 -17.98
N GLU A 113 -2.24 39.26 -17.74
CA GLU A 113 -2.18 38.11 -18.64
C GLU A 113 -3.53 37.40 -18.79
N ILE A 114 -4.32 37.33 -17.72
CA ILE A 114 -5.67 36.75 -17.72
C ILE A 114 -6.69 37.70 -18.37
N ALA A 115 -6.50 39.03 -18.26
CA ALA A 115 -7.36 40.02 -18.91
C ALA A 115 -7.11 40.12 -20.43
N ASN A 116 -5.85 39.92 -20.85
CA ASN A 116 -5.43 39.93 -22.25
C ASN A 116 -5.69 38.58 -22.98
N GLU A 117 -6.23 37.58 -22.30
CA GLU A 117 -6.55 36.26 -22.87
C GLU A 117 -7.89 36.29 -23.62
N GLU A 118 -7.85 36.01 -24.93
CA GLU A 118 -9.04 35.91 -25.78
C GLU A 118 -9.96 34.74 -25.35
N ARG A 119 -11.26 35.02 -25.18
CA ARG A 119 -12.24 34.04 -24.68
C ARG A 119 -12.72 33.07 -25.77
N ARG A 120 -11.95 32.00 -25.98
CA ARG A 120 -12.30 30.91 -26.91
C ARG A 120 -13.36 29.94 -26.37
N PRO A 121 -14.24 29.37 -27.22
CA PRO A 121 -15.29 28.44 -26.83
C PRO A 121 -14.74 27.10 -26.32
N LYS A 122 -15.15 26.73 -25.10
CA LYS A 122 -14.74 25.48 -24.44
C LYS A 122 -15.75 24.36 -24.69
N LYS A 123 -15.34 23.27 -25.33
CA LYS A 123 -16.18 22.06 -25.50
C LYS A 123 -15.88 21.06 -24.38
N LYS A 124 -16.89 20.32 -23.92
CA LYS A 124 -16.69 19.17 -23.02
C LYS A 124 -16.19 17.99 -23.86
N VAL A 125 -15.11 17.35 -23.42
CA VAL A 125 -14.47 16.25 -24.13
C VAL A 125 -14.24 15.04 -23.22
N ALA A 126 -13.97 13.89 -23.84
CA ALA A 126 -13.30 12.75 -23.23
C ALA A 126 -11.88 12.65 -23.84
N LEU A 127 -10.84 12.92 -23.06
CA LEU A 127 -9.45 12.71 -23.44
C LEU A 127 -9.03 11.28 -23.08
N MET A 128 -8.38 10.62 -24.02
CA MET A 128 -7.90 9.24 -23.91
C MET A 128 -6.38 9.26 -23.81
N LEU A 129 -5.82 8.67 -22.75
CA LEU A 129 -4.38 8.70 -22.47
C LEU A 129 -3.84 7.38 -21.92
N GLY A 130 -2.57 7.11 -22.19
CA GLY A 130 -1.76 6.10 -21.52
C GLY A 130 -0.70 6.75 -20.63
N TYR A 131 -0.25 6.04 -19.61
CA TYR A 131 0.86 6.46 -18.76
C TYR A 131 1.54 5.28 -18.05
N SER A 132 2.83 5.45 -17.75
CA SER A 132 3.53 4.62 -16.77
C SER A 132 3.39 5.22 -15.37
N GLY A 133 3.19 4.38 -14.35
CA GLY A 133 2.98 4.83 -12.97
C GLY A 133 4.27 5.01 -12.16
N THR A 134 5.42 4.51 -12.64
CA THR A 134 6.73 4.62 -12.00
C THR A 134 7.07 6.07 -11.67
N GLY A 135 7.44 6.37 -10.41
CA GLY A 135 7.76 7.73 -9.96
C GLY A 135 6.57 8.68 -9.78
N TYR A 136 5.32 8.19 -9.87
CA TYR A 136 4.12 8.97 -9.59
C TYR A 136 3.34 8.40 -8.40
N TYR A 137 2.78 9.28 -7.58
CA TYR A 137 1.89 8.94 -6.46
C TYR A 137 0.46 8.66 -6.95
N GLY A 138 0.35 7.82 -7.98
CA GLY A 138 -0.88 7.45 -8.68
C GLY A 138 -1.42 8.56 -9.58
N MET A 139 -2.65 8.37 -10.05
CA MET A 139 -3.29 9.30 -10.98
C MET A 139 -3.77 10.60 -10.30
N GLN A 140 -4.13 10.59 -9.00
CA GLN A 140 -4.94 11.67 -8.40
C GLN A 140 -4.15 12.96 -8.17
N LEU A 141 -4.72 14.13 -8.50
CA LEU A 141 -4.21 15.42 -8.01
C LEU A 141 -3.94 15.42 -6.49
N ASN A 142 -2.68 15.66 -6.11
CA ASN A 142 -2.24 15.90 -4.74
C ASN A 142 -1.65 17.33 -4.65
N GLU A 143 -1.74 17.99 -3.49
CA GLU A 143 -1.21 19.35 -3.32
C GLU A 143 0.33 19.37 -3.26
N HIS A 144 0.97 18.30 -2.74
CA HIS A 144 2.42 18.24 -2.47
C HIS A 144 3.20 17.10 -3.18
N GLN A 145 2.59 16.29 -4.04
CA GLN A 145 3.26 15.14 -4.68
C GLN A 145 3.01 15.12 -6.19
N LYS A 146 3.98 14.57 -6.94
CA LYS A 146 3.87 14.41 -8.40
C LYS A 146 2.89 13.29 -8.76
N THR A 147 1.87 13.62 -9.56
CA THR A 147 0.83 12.68 -9.99
C THR A 147 0.41 12.93 -11.44
N ILE A 148 -0.13 11.92 -12.12
CA ILE A 148 -0.40 11.95 -13.58
C ILE A 148 -1.35 13.10 -13.96
N GLU A 149 -2.34 13.39 -13.12
CA GLU A 149 -3.25 14.53 -13.35
C GLU A 149 -2.57 15.89 -13.20
N GLY A 150 -1.49 15.99 -12.41
CA GLY A 150 -0.72 17.21 -12.24
C GLY A 150 0.05 17.59 -13.50
N ASP A 151 0.81 16.64 -14.05
CA ASP A 151 1.53 16.81 -15.32
C ASP A 151 0.55 17.04 -16.48
N LEU A 152 -0.52 16.23 -16.56
CA LEU A 152 -1.55 16.38 -17.59
C LEU A 152 -2.23 17.76 -17.54
N PHE A 153 -2.57 18.25 -16.35
CA PHE A 153 -3.21 19.55 -16.21
C PHE A 153 -2.24 20.70 -16.53
N SER A 154 -0.97 20.58 -16.13
CA SER A 154 0.08 21.54 -16.47
C SER A 154 0.32 21.61 -17.98
N ALA A 155 0.38 20.46 -18.67
CA ALA A 155 0.50 20.39 -20.13
C ALA A 155 -0.76 20.92 -20.85
N LEU A 156 -1.97 20.71 -20.29
CA LEU A 156 -3.21 21.30 -20.79
C LEU A 156 -3.25 22.83 -20.64
N VAL A 157 -2.60 23.40 -19.62
CA VAL A 157 -2.43 24.85 -19.49
C VAL A 157 -1.38 25.37 -20.47
N ALA A 158 -0.19 24.77 -20.52
CA ALA A 158 0.92 25.21 -21.38
C ALA A 158 0.59 25.16 -22.88
N SER A 159 -0.22 24.18 -23.31
CA SER A 159 -0.72 24.05 -24.68
C SER A 159 -1.90 24.98 -25.03
N GLY A 160 -2.42 25.75 -24.07
CA GLY A 160 -3.59 26.62 -24.27
C GLY A 160 -4.94 25.89 -24.32
N ALA A 161 -5.00 24.57 -24.09
CA ALA A 161 -6.25 23.83 -23.98
C ALA A 161 -7.09 24.29 -22.78
N VAL A 162 -6.44 24.67 -21.67
CA VAL A 162 -7.04 25.28 -20.48
C VAL A 162 -6.55 26.71 -20.35
N SER A 163 -7.46 27.65 -20.60
CA SER A 163 -7.26 29.10 -20.43
C SER A 163 -6.62 29.48 -19.09
N LYS A 164 -5.74 30.47 -19.05
CA LYS A 164 -5.06 31.03 -17.87
C LYS A 164 -6.02 31.28 -16.69
N ALA A 165 -7.22 31.81 -16.94
CA ALA A 165 -8.26 32.02 -15.91
C ALA A 165 -8.67 30.75 -15.11
N ASN A 166 -8.51 29.57 -15.72
CA ASN A 166 -8.82 28.26 -15.14
C ASN A 166 -7.59 27.52 -14.58
N ALA A 167 -6.38 27.95 -14.89
CA ALA A 167 -5.13 27.24 -14.57
C ALA A 167 -4.84 27.08 -13.06
N SER A 168 -5.54 27.82 -12.20
CA SER A 168 -5.41 27.70 -10.75
C SER A 168 -6.24 26.58 -10.11
N ASP A 169 -7.23 26.00 -10.82
CA ASP A 169 -8.15 25.00 -10.24
C ASP A 169 -8.82 24.14 -11.33
N PRO A 170 -8.43 22.85 -11.47
CA PRO A 170 -9.04 21.90 -12.40
C PRO A 170 -10.57 21.76 -12.29
N LYS A 171 -11.17 22.06 -11.13
CA LYS A 171 -12.64 22.03 -10.95
C LYS A 171 -13.34 23.07 -11.81
N LYS A 172 -12.72 24.23 -12.07
CA LYS A 172 -13.23 25.26 -13.00
C LYS A 172 -13.40 24.74 -14.44
N SER A 173 -12.57 23.78 -14.85
CA SER A 173 -12.67 23.09 -16.14
C SER A 173 -13.53 21.82 -16.08
N SER A 174 -14.23 21.56 -14.96
CA SER A 174 -15.05 20.36 -14.76
C SER A 174 -14.26 19.06 -14.98
N PHE A 175 -13.00 19.02 -14.50
CA PHE A 175 -12.05 17.92 -14.66
C PHE A 175 -12.46 16.70 -13.81
N VAL A 176 -12.65 15.56 -14.46
CA VAL A 176 -13.08 14.29 -13.83
C VAL A 176 -12.33 13.12 -14.48
N ARG A 177 -11.94 12.13 -13.68
CA ARG A 177 -11.21 10.92 -14.05
C ARG A 177 -12.12 9.68 -14.13
N CYS A 178 -11.86 8.76 -15.05
CA CYS A 178 -12.63 7.53 -15.20
C CYS A 178 -12.23 6.44 -14.20
N ALA A 179 -10.93 6.15 -14.14
CA ALA A 179 -10.33 5.20 -13.20
C ALA A 179 -9.36 5.93 -12.26
N ARG A 180 -9.19 5.37 -11.05
CA ARG A 180 -8.13 5.73 -10.11
C ARG A 180 -7.11 4.60 -10.11
N THR A 181 -5.84 4.96 -10.23
CA THR A 181 -4.68 4.08 -10.05
C THR A 181 -3.90 4.55 -8.82
N ASP A 182 -3.34 3.58 -8.09
CA ASP A 182 -2.58 3.77 -6.84
C ASP A 182 -1.09 4.12 -7.16
N LYS A 183 -0.21 4.32 -6.14
CA LYS A 183 1.25 4.56 -6.35
C LYS A 183 1.81 3.48 -7.29
N GLY A 184 2.56 3.88 -8.31
CA GLY A 184 3.20 2.96 -9.27
C GLY A 184 2.31 2.34 -10.36
N VAL A 185 0.98 2.29 -10.21
CA VAL A 185 0.09 1.53 -11.11
C VAL A 185 -0.06 2.20 -12.49
N HIS A 186 0.27 1.46 -13.55
CA HIS A 186 0.32 1.94 -14.95
C HIS A 186 -1.06 1.91 -15.64
N ALA A 187 -1.17 2.52 -16.82
CA ALA A 187 -2.34 2.40 -17.70
C ALA A 187 -1.97 2.50 -19.18
N ALA A 188 -2.39 1.54 -20.01
CA ALA A 188 -2.39 1.72 -21.46
C ALA A 188 -3.50 2.69 -21.90
N GLY A 189 -4.67 2.60 -21.27
CA GLY A 189 -5.82 3.46 -21.56
C GLY A 189 -6.59 3.87 -20.30
N ASN A 190 -6.51 5.15 -19.93
CA ASN A 190 -7.44 5.82 -19.02
C ASN A 190 -8.23 6.90 -19.79
N VAL A 191 -9.31 7.40 -19.18
CA VAL A 191 -10.08 8.53 -19.72
C VAL A 191 -10.26 9.62 -18.66
N VAL A 192 -10.06 10.88 -19.07
CA VAL A 192 -10.38 12.08 -18.30
C VAL A 192 -11.39 12.90 -19.08
N SER A 193 -12.41 13.45 -18.43
CA SER A 193 -13.33 14.40 -19.05
C SER A 193 -13.20 15.79 -18.44
N LEU A 194 -13.00 16.80 -19.29
CA LEU A 194 -12.95 18.23 -18.91
C LEU A 194 -13.49 19.12 -20.04
N LYS A 195 -13.67 20.40 -19.75
CA LYS A 195 -13.98 21.45 -20.72
C LYS A 195 -12.67 22.11 -21.15
N MET A 196 -12.31 21.98 -22.43
CA MET A 196 -11.09 22.55 -23.00
C MET A 196 -11.39 23.27 -24.33
N ILE A 197 -10.46 24.11 -24.76
CA ILE A 197 -10.46 24.74 -26.08
C ILE A 197 -9.98 23.69 -27.11
N VAL A 198 -10.69 23.56 -28.24
CA VAL A 198 -10.46 22.51 -29.27
C VAL A 198 -10.59 23.07 -30.70
N GLU A 199 -10.23 24.34 -30.88
CA GLU A 199 -10.22 25.01 -32.19
C GLU A 199 -8.87 24.84 -32.91
N ASP A 200 -7.83 24.52 -32.14
CA ASP A 200 -6.48 24.24 -32.62
C ASP A 200 -6.39 22.75 -33.03
N PRO A 201 -6.16 22.42 -34.32
CA PRO A 201 -6.12 21.03 -34.78
C PRO A 201 -4.91 20.27 -34.19
N ASP A 202 -3.82 20.97 -33.91
CA ASP A 202 -2.58 20.39 -33.36
C ASP A 202 -2.62 20.25 -31.84
N ILE A 203 -3.76 20.49 -31.18
CA ILE A 203 -3.83 20.54 -29.70
C ILE A 203 -3.36 19.24 -29.04
N VAL A 204 -3.61 18.08 -29.66
CA VAL A 204 -3.11 16.77 -29.17
C VAL A 204 -1.58 16.70 -29.26
N LYS A 205 -0.97 17.25 -30.33
CA LYS A 205 0.48 17.35 -30.44
C LYS A 205 1.04 18.31 -29.40
N LYS A 206 0.47 19.51 -29.27
CA LYS A 206 0.92 20.55 -28.32
C LYS A 206 0.82 20.12 -26.86
N ILE A 207 -0.19 19.33 -26.47
CA ILE A 207 -0.26 18.70 -25.14
C ILE A 207 0.88 17.68 -24.99
N ASN A 208 1.06 16.78 -25.96
CA ASN A 208 2.11 15.76 -25.93
C ASN A 208 3.54 16.35 -25.95
N ASP A 209 3.78 17.47 -26.64
CA ASP A 209 5.05 18.19 -26.66
C ASP A 209 5.41 18.80 -25.27
N ASN A 210 4.41 18.93 -24.38
CA ASN A 210 4.56 19.40 -22.99
C ASN A 210 4.48 18.25 -21.96
N LEU A 211 4.48 16.99 -22.40
CA LEU A 211 4.45 15.81 -21.53
C LEU A 211 5.75 15.02 -21.59
N SER A 212 6.08 14.36 -20.47
CA SER A 212 7.11 13.32 -20.44
C SER A 212 6.71 12.16 -21.37
N PRO A 213 7.65 11.50 -22.07
CA PRO A 213 7.36 10.30 -22.88
C PRO A 213 6.63 9.17 -22.13
N GLN A 214 6.66 9.19 -20.79
CA GLN A 214 5.93 8.29 -19.90
C GLN A 214 4.42 8.58 -19.79
N ILE A 215 3.91 9.69 -20.33
CA ILE A 215 2.48 10.04 -20.36
C ILE A 215 2.14 10.42 -21.80
N ARG A 216 1.25 9.68 -22.45
CA ARG A 216 0.87 9.92 -23.84
C ARG A 216 -0.62 10.17 -23.97
N LEU A 217 -0.98 11.31 -24.56
CA LEU A 217 -2.35 11.57 -24.99
C LEU A 217 -2.57 10.95 -26.37
N TRP A 218 -3.52 10.02 -26.47
CA TRP A 218 -3.94 9.39 -27.73
C TRP A 218 -4.77 10.35 -28.58
N GLY A 219 -5.74 11.02 -27.94
CA GLY A 219 -6.63 11.96 -28.58
C GLY A 219 -7.80 12.34 -27.67
N TYR A 220 -8.84 12.92 -28.25
CA TYR A 220 -10.07 13.25 -27.54
C TYR A 220 -11.31 13.07 -28.42
N GLU A 221 -12.46 12.87 -27.79
CA GLU A 221 -13.77 12.92 -28.46
C GLU A 221 -14.66 14.01 -27.85
N THR A 222 -15.48 14.66 -28.68
CA THR A 222 -16.35 15.78 -28.21
C THR A 222 -17.70 15.28 -27.72
N THR A 223 -17.98 15.51 -26.44
CA THR A 223 -19.10 14.88 -25.74
C THR A 223 -20.26 15.87 -25.50
N THR A 224 -21.36 15.38 -24.93
CA THR A 224 -22.40 16.28 -24.40
C THR A 224 -21.89 17.05 -23.19
N GLY A 225 -22.49 18.21 -22.89
CA GLY A 225 -22.03 19.11 -21.81
C GLY A 225 -22.08 18.50 -20.40
N GLY A 226 -22.95 17.51 -20.18
CA GLY A 226 -23.10 16.77 -18.92
C GLY A 226 -22.28 15.47 -18.84
N PHE A 227 -21.44 15.16 -19.83
CA PHE A 227 -20.67 13.92 -19.85
C PHE A 227 -19.66 13.82 -18.70
N SER A 228 -19.70 12.71 -17.97
CA SER A 228 -18.80 12.40 -16.86
C SER A 228 -18.25 10.99 -17.05
N CYS A 229 -16.96 10.88 -17.37
CA CYS A 229 -16.32 9.58 -17.64
C CYS A 229 -16.30 8.66 -16.40
N TYR A 230 -16.40 9.22 -15.19
CA TYR A 230 -16.59 8.45 -13.97
C TYR A 230 -17.98 7.77 -13.90
N GLN A 231 -19.04 8.54 -14.19
CA GLN A 231 -20.43 8.13 -14.00
C GLN A 231 -20.99 7.31 -15.17
N LEU A 232 -20.44 7.49 -16.37
CA LEU A 232 -20.90 6.84 -17.60
C LEU A 232 -20.01 5.67 -18.05
N CYS A 233 -19.01 5.28 -17.25
CA CYS A 233 -18.20 4.10 -17.54
C CYS A 233 -18.86 2.82 -16.99
N ASP A 234 -19.29 1.96 -17.91
CA ASP A 234 -19.99 0.70 -17.67
C ASP A 234 -19.09 -0.38 -17.03
N SER A 235 -17.83 -0.45 -17.45
CA SER A 235 -16.87 -1.47 -16.99
C SER A 235 -15.43 -1.07 -17.28
N ARG A 236 -14.47 -1.73 -16.64
CA ARG A 236 -13.03 -1.53 -16.85
C ARG A 236 -12.37 -2.88 -17.12
N VAL A 237 -11.38 -2.89 -18.00
CA VAL A 237 -10.47 -4.02 -18.21
C VAL A 237 -9.10 -3.67 -17.65
N TYR A 238 -8.56 -4.54 -16.82
CA TYR A 238 -7.20 -4.48 -16.31
C TYR A 238 -6.44 -5.72 -16.78
N GLU A 239 -5.14 -5.57 -16.93
CA GLU A 239 -4.19 -6.65 -17.19
C GLU A 239 -3.22 -6.72 -16.00
N TYR A 240 -2.95 -7.92 -15.51
CA TYR A 240 -1.97 -8.17 -14.47
C TYR A 240 -0.90 -9.12 -14.97
N LEU A 241 0.36 -8.69 -14.98
CA LEU A 241 1.51 -9.51 -15.32
C LEU A 241 2.04 -10.22 -14.07
N LEU A 242 2.07 -11.55 -14.11
CA LEU A 242 2.53 -12.41 -13.02
C LEU A 242 3.70 -13.29 -13.52
N PRO A 243 4.90 -13.25 -12.92
CA PRO A 243 5.97 -14.20 -13.25
C PRO A 243 5.49 -15.63 -13.00
N SER A 244 5.70 -16.55 -13.95
CA SER A 244 5.08 -17.88 -13.87
C SER A 244 5.56 -18.71 -12.67
N HIS A 245 6.78 -18.45 -12.20
CA HIS A 245 7.34 -19.02 -10.97
C HIS A 245 6.59 -18.63 -9.70
N SER A 246 5.72 -17.62 -9.75
CA SER A 246 4.74 -17.32 -8.69
C SER A 246 3.83 -18.52 -8.39
N LEU A 247 3.64 -19.43 -9.36
CA LEU A 247 2.80 -20.62 -9.22
C LEU A 247 3.55 -21.86 -8.73
N LEU A 248 4.88 -21.78 -8.54
CA LEU A 248 5.65 -22.85 -7.89
C LEU A 248 5.14 -23.09 -6.46
N PRO A 249 5.15 -24.33 -5.96
CA PRO A 249 4.73 -24.61 -4.60
C PRO A 249 5.72 -24.00 -3.58
N PRO A 250 5.29 -23.73 -2.34
CA PRO A 250 6.22 -23.41 -1.25
C PRO A 250 7.27 -24.52 -1.10
N HIS A 251 8.49 -24.14 -0.75
CA HIS A 251 9.57 -25.10 -0.51
C HIS A 251 9.25 -25.98 0.71
N HIS A 252 9.57 -27.27 0.68
CA HIS A 252 9.16 -28.23 1.73
C HIS A 252 9.69 -27.87 3.14
N SER A 253 10.76 -27.07 3.22
CA SER A 253 11.33 -26.58 4.47
C SER A 253 10.60 -25.38 5.09
N THR A 254 9.72 -24.68 4.36
CA THR A 254 9.03 -23.48 4.89
C THR A 254 7.83 -23.85 5.77
N TRP A 255 7.26 -22.86 6.47
CA TRP A 255 6.07 -23.05 7.31
C TRP A 255 4.87 -23.55 6.48
N LEU A 256 4.52 -22.83 5.41
CA LEU A 256 3.38 -23.19 4.56
C LEU A 256 3.59 -24.54 3.87
N GLY A 257 4.82 -24.83 3.40
CA GLY A 257 5.17 -26.11 2.79
C GLY A 257 4.92 -27.31 3.71
N LYS A 258 5.40 -27.22 4.96
CA LYS A 258 5.13 -28.23 6.01
C LYS A 258 3.64 -28.38 6.29
N LYS A 259 2.92 -27.26 6.45
CA LYS A 259 1.49 -27.27 6.82
C LYS A 259 0.56 -27.80 5.73
N ILE A 260 0.89 -27.64 4.45
CA ILE A 260 0.15 -28.28 3.35
C ILE A 260 0.15 -29.80 3.50
N VAL A 261 1.32 -30.40 3.73
CA VAL A 261 1.45 -31.86 3.88
C VAL A 261 0.78 -32.33 5.18
N GLU A 262 1.05 -31.67 6.31
CA GLU A 262 0.49 -32.01 7.62
C GLU A 262 -1.05 -32.00 7.62
N LEU A 263 -1.67 -30.99 7.01
CA LEU A 263 -3.13 -30.85 6.99
C LEU A 263 -3.80 -31.69 5.91
N ALA A 264 -3.11 -32.05 4.82
CA ALA A 264 -3.64 -32.96 3.82
C ALA A 264 -3.60 -34.43 4.26
N ASP A 265 -2.58 -34.83 5.02
CA ASP A 265 -2.50 -36.14 5.67
C ASP A 265 -3.60 -36.28 6.74
N LYS A 266 -3.74 -35.30 7.64
CA LYS A 266 -4.83 -35.23 8.63
C LYS A 266 -6.24 -35.23 8.02
N ALA A 267 -6.40 -34.70 6.81
CA ALA A 267 -7.66 -34.70 6.07
C ALA A 267 -7.88 -35.95 5.20
N GLY A 268 -6.92 -36.88 5.14
CA GLY A 268 -6.99 -38.09 4.32
C GLY A 268 -7.00 -37.83 2.81
N ASN A 269 -6.53 -36.66 2.36
CA ASN A 269 -6.58 -36.23 0.95
C ASN A 269 -5.20 -35.81 0.40
N LEU A 270 -4.12 -36.30 1.01
CA LEU A 270 -2.75 -36.01 0.60
C LEU A 270 -2.49 -36.35 -0.88
N ASP A 271 -3.03 -37.45 -1.39
CA ASP A 271 -2.81 -37.86 -2.78
C ASP A 271 -3.57 -36.99 -3.79
N ASP A 272 -4.75 -36.46 -3.43
CA ASP A 272 -5.45 -35.43 -4.20
C ASP A 272 -4.62 -34.14 -4.31
N VAL A 273 -3.94 -33.75 -3.22
CA VAL A 273 -3.07 -32.57 -3.18
C VAL A 273 -1.80 -32.78 -4.00
N LYS A 274 -1.21 -33.99 -3.97
CA LYS A 274 -0.08 -34.39 -4.84
C LYS A 274 -0.48 -34.42 -6.32
N ALA A 275 -1.63 -34.99 -6.66
CA ALA A 275 -2.13 -35.04 -8.05
C ALA A 275 -2.33 -33.62 -8.62
N ARG A 276 -2.84 -32.67 -7.82
CA ARG A 276 -2.90 -31.24 -8.19
C ARG A 276 -1.53 -30.54 -8.22
N GLN A 277 -0.42 -31.26 -8.10
CA GLN A 277 0.96 -30.76 -8.15
C GLN A 277 1.93 -31.68 -8.92
N GLU A 278 1.44 -32.69 -9.66
CA GLU A 278 2.30 -33.73 -10.27
C GLU A 278 3.41 -33.17 -11.18
N GLU A 279 3.16 -32.05 -11.85
CA GLU A 279 4.11 -31.46 -12.82
C GLU A 279 5.26 -30.68 -12.17
N VAL A 280 5.20 -30.44 -10.86
CA VAL A 280 6.25 -29.80 -10.05
C VAL A 280 6.80 -30.75 -8.98
N ALA A 281 6.39 -32.02 -8.97
CA ALA A 281 6.93 -33.01 -8.06
C ALA A 281 8.45 -33.20 -8.29
N GLY A 282 9.23 -33.13 -7.22
CA GLY A 282 10.69 -33.18 -7.31
C GLY A 282 11.34 -31.89 -7.84
N TYR A 283 10.63 -30.76 -7.97
CA TYR A 283 11.22 -29.52 -8.48
C TYR A 283 12.23 -28.91 -7.50
N TRP A 284 11.88 -28.80 -6.21
CA TRP A 284 12.77 -28.20 -5.21
C TRP A 284 13.95 -29.11 -4.89
N GLU A 285 13.69 -30.42 -4.85
CA GLU A 285 14.66 -31.48 -4.66
C GLU A 285 15.76 -31.44 -5.74
N LYS A 286 15.38 -31.29 -7.01
CA LYS A 286 16.34 -31.09 -8.12
C LYS A 286 17.12 -29.78 -8.01
N VAL A 287 16.46 -28.67 -7.63
CA VAL A 287 17.14 -27.38 -7.45
C VAL A 287 18.17 -27.47 -6.31
N ASP A 288 17.82 -28.14 -5.22
CA ASP A 288 18.72 -28.38 -4.10
C ASP A 288 19.92 -29.24 -4.54
N GLU A 289 19.69 -30.37 -5.22
CA GLU A 289 20.76 -31.26 -5.73
C GLU A 289 21.65 -30.59 -6.79
N GLU A 290 21.08 -29.96 -7.82
CA GLU A 290 21.81 -29.43 -8.98
C GLU A 290 22.46 -28.07 -8.73
N HIS A 291 21.93 -27.26 -7.80
CA HIS A 291 22.37 -25.87 -7.63
C HIS A 291 22.80 -25.50 -6.20
N ILE A 292 22.19 -26.08 -5.16
CA ILE A 292 22.47 -25.67 -3.77
C ILE A 292 23.55 -26.54 -3.13
N GLN A 293 23.50 -27.86 -3.26
CA GLN A 293 24.55 -28.77 -2.76
C GLN A 293 25.95 -28.42 -3.31
N PRO A 294 26.15 -28.05 -4.60
CA PRO A 294 27.46 -27.62 -5.12
C PRO A 294 27.96 -26.27 -4.57
N ILE A 295 27.12 -25.51 -3.87
CA ILE A 295 27.52 -24.32 -3.10
C ILE A 295 27.87 -24.75 -1.67
N LEU A 296 26.98 -25.48 -1.00
CA LEU A 296 27.16 -25.94 0.38
C LEU A 296 28.35 -26.90 0.57
N ALA A 297 28.73 -27.66 -0.46
CA ALA A 297 29.89 -28.55 -0.45
C ALA A 297 31.25 -27.82 -0.48
N LYS A 298 31.29 -26.54 -0.90
CA LYS A 298 32.51 -25.71 -0.90
C LYS A 298 32.78 -25.05 0.45
N VAL A 299 31.88 -25.24 1.41
CA VAL A 299 31.78 -24.47 2.66
C VAL A 299 31.90 -25.43 3.85
N PRO A 300 32.65 -25.06 4.92
CA PRO A 300 32.79 -25.86 6.14
C PRO A 300 31.45 -26.26 6.78
N GLU A 301 31.44 -27.41 7.46
CA GLU A 301 30.22 -28.03 8.02
C GLU A 301 29.51 -27.16 9.07
N ASP A 302 30.30 -26.46 9.91
CA ASP A 302 29.78 -25.54 10.91
C ASP A 302 29.01 -24.38 10.24
N VAL A 303 29.60 -23.78 9.20
CA VAL A 303 28.99 -22.72 8.40
C VAL A 303 27.77 -23.24 7.63
N ARG A 304 27.84 -24.44 7.04
CA ARG A 304 26.71 -25.08 6.34
C ARG A 304 25.49 -25.21 7.25
N SER A 305 25.68 -25.62 8.50
CA SER A 305 24.61 -25.78 9.48
C SER A 305 23.93 -24.45 9.87
N ILE A 306 24.66 -23.33 9.80
CA ILE A 306 24.13 -21.98 10.04
C ILE A 306 23.37 -21.50 8.81
N VAL A 307 23.97 -21.62 7.63
CA VAL A 307 23.37 -21.22 6.35
C VAL A 307 22.03 -21.93 6.10
N GLN A 308 21.96 -23.25 6.32
CA GLN A 308 20.72 -24.02 6.16
C GLN A 308 19.60 -23.59 7.13
N LYS A 309 19.93 -23.13 8.34
CA LYS A 309 18.95 -22.55 9.27
C LYS A 309 18.50 -21.16 8.81
N ALA A 310 19.44 -20.30 8.42
CA ALA A 310 19.17 -18.93 7.99
C ALA A 310 18.33 -18.83 6.70
N ILE A 311 18.39 -19.82 5.81
CA ILE A 311 17.57 -19.84 4.58
C ILE A 311 16.08 -20.09 4.88
N PHE A 312 15.74 -20.82 5.95
CA PHE A 312 14.38 -21.29 6.24
C PHE A 312 13.80 -20.82 7.59
N THR A 313 14.52 -19.91 8.28
CA THR A 313 14.04 -19.21 9.48
C THR A 313 13.68 -17.78 9.09
N SER A 314 12.61 -17.21 9.66
CA SER A 314 12.12 -15.88 9.29
C SER A 314 13.12 -14.77 9.66
N GLU A 315 13.37 -13.83 8.73
CA GLU A 315 14.38 -12.76 8.84
C GLU A 315 13.94 -11.60 9.78
N GLU A 316 13.24 -11.90 10.88
CA GLU A 316 12.67 -10.92 11.83
C GLU A 316 13.48 -10.74 13.12
N GLN A 317 14.45 -11.62 13.44
CA GLN A 317 15.22 -11.53 14.69
C GLN A 317 16.59 -10.84 14.53
N ASP A 318 17.26 -10.95 13.38
CA ASP A 318 18.63 -10.45 13.15
C ASP A 318 18.75 -8.93 12.97
N SER A 319 17.67 -8.17 13.18
CA SER A 319 17.66 -6.71 13.31
C SER A 319 17.73 -6.23 14.76
N SER A 320 17.72 -7.15 15.74
CA SER A 320 17.64 -6.83 17.18
C SER A 320 18.65 -7.56 18.09
N SER A 321 19.37 -8.55 17.54
CA SER A 321 20.33 -9.40 18.26
C SER A 321 21.68 -8.72 18.51
N ALA A 322 21.71 -7.74 19.42
CA ALA A 322 22.97 -7.38 20.09
C ALA A 322 23.51 -8.61 20.86
N PRO A 323 24.82 -8.93 20.79
CA PRO A 323 25.38 -10.10 21.48
C PRO A 323 25.57 -9.80 22.97
N ASP A 324 24.75 -10.43 23.81
CA ASP A 324 24.74 -10.21 25.25
C ASP A 324 25.95 -10.82 26.01
N GLU A 325 26.36 -10.04 27.01
CA GLU A 325 27.07 -10.42 28.25
C GLU A 325 28.26 -11.39 28.23
N VAL A 326 29.46 -10.80 28.35
CA VAL A 326 30.57 -11.41 29.12
C VAL A 326 30.30 -11.16 30.61
N PRO A 327 30.36 -12.17 31.50
CA PRO A 327 29.86 -12.03 32.88
C PRO A 327 30.73 -11.10 33.75
N SER A 328 30.06 -10.26 34.54
CA SER A 328 30.65 -9.30 35.48
C SER A 328 31.08 -9.93 36.81
N GLY A 329 32.20 -9.46 37.36
CA GLY A 329 32.59 -9.65 38.77
C GLY A 329 33.93 -9.00 39.11
N GLY A 330 33.98 -8.14 40.13
CA GLY A 330 35.25 -7.55 40.61
C GLY A 330 35.29 -6.05 40.95
N GLU A 331 34.27 -5.54 41.63
CA GLU A 331 34.33 -4.49 42.67
C GLU A 331 35.42 -3.37 42.71
N VAL A 332 34.92 -2.11 42.76
CA VAL A 332 35.14 -1.11 43.87
C VAL A 332 36.17 0.06 43.75
N GLN A 333 35.70 1.24 44.21
CA GLN A 333 36.39 2.49 44.65
C GLN A 333 37.08 3.41 43.58
N THR A 334 36.52 4.60 43.21
CA THR A 334 36.53 5.94 43.88
C THR A 334 37.90 6.65 43.91
N LYS A 335 38.12 7.95 43.67
CA LYS A 335 37.36 9.17 43.23
C LYS A 335 38.47 10.28 43.01
N PRO A 336 38.29 11.62 43.06
CA PRO A 336 38.64 12.42 41.87
C PRO A 336 39.60 13.62 42.05
N ASP A 337 39.81 14.32 40.92
CA ASP A 337 40.10 15.75 40.71
C ASP A 337 41.53 16.36 40.88
N GLU A 338 41.91 17.03 39.78
CA GLU A 338 42.66 18.30 39.60
C GLU A 338 43.79 18.77 40.55
N SER A 339 44.92 19.15 39.94
CA SER A 339 45.41 20.55 39.96
C SER A 339 46.58 20.74 38.97
N SER A 340 47.01 21.99 38.73
CA SER A 340 47.89 22.38 37.62
C SER A 340 49.07 23.28 38.04
N THR A 341 50.04 23.39 37.12
CA THR A 341 51.00 24.51 36.91
C THR A 341 52.50 24.21 37.17
N GLN A 342 53.33 24.63 36.19
CA GLN A 342 54.79 24.46 36.02
C GLN A 342 55.59 25.60 36.73
N PRO A 343 56.90 25.91 36.44
CA PRO A 343 58.01 25.25 35.68
C PRO A 343 59.36 25.29 36.49
N PRO A 344 60.62 25.32 35.93
CA PRO A 344 61.19 24.87 34.64
C PRO A 344 62.49 23.99 34.72
N ALA A 345 62.91 23.45 33.56
CA ALA A 345 64.27 22.98 33.17
C ALA A 345 64.81 21.67 33.81
N ASN A 346 65.70 20.88 33.16
CA ASN A 346 66.48 21.10 31.92
C ASN A 346 66.75 19.80 31.10
N SER A 347 67.15 19.98 29.82
CA SER A 347 67.93 19.07 28.92
C SER A 347 67.45 17.64 28.54
N GLU A 348 67.36 17.43 27.21
CA GLU A 348 67.65 16.21 26.41
C GLU A 348 66.82 14.92 26.68
N SER A 349 65.89 14.50 25.81
CA SER A 349 66.13 14.12 24.40
C SER A 349 64.96 14.46 23.47
N THR A 350 65.24 14.89 22.23
CA THR A 350 64.22 15.39 21.28
C THR A 350 63.88 14.38 20.17
N ALA A 351 62.59 14.22 19.88
CA ALA A 351 62.03 13.49 18.74
C ALA A 351 60.98 14.35 18.01
N GLU A 352 60.26 13.75 17.04
CA GLU A 352 59.20 14.38 16.20
C GLU A 352 59.69 15.40 15.14
N PRO A 353 58.93 15.70 14.07
CA PRO A 353 57.51 15.37 13.79
C PRO A 353 57.34 14.31 12.66
N SER A 354 56.16 13.92 12.15
CA SER A 354 54.85 14.59 12.18
C SER A 354 53.61 13.66 12.07
N ALA A 355 52.54 14.08 12.74
CA ALA A 355 51.11 14.04 12.36
C ALA A 355 50.56 12.92 11.44
N GLU A 356 49.44 12.32 11.87
CA GLU A 356 48.29 12.14 10.98
C GLU A 356 46.94 12.09 11.72
N THR A 357 45.85 12.18 10.97
CA THR A 357 44.47 12.34 11.47
C THR A 357 43.90 11.10 12.15
N GLY A 358 43.04 11.31 13.15
CA GLY A 358 42.26 10.22 13.78
C GLY A 358 41.19 9.67 12.84
N GLU A 359 41.54 8.69 12.02
CA GLU A 359 40.59 7.97 11.16
C GLU A 359 39.55 7.18 11.98
N ALA A 360 38.30 7.23 11.57
CA ALA A 360 37.29 6.30 12.06
C ALA A 360 37.59 4.90 11.53
N LYS A 361 38.01 3.98 12.41
CA LYS A 361 38.34 2.60 12.03
C LYS A 361 37.17 1.97 11.27
N PRO A 362 37.37 1.49 10.03
CA PRO A 362 36.30 0.88 9.25
C PRO A 362 35.78 -0.39 9.94
N PHE A 363 34.49 -0.66 9.78
CA PHE A 363 33.86 -1.89 10.28
C PHE A 363 34.38 -3.11 9.51
N VAL A 364 35.41 -3.76 10.06
CA VAL A 364 35.94 -5.03 9.53
C VAL A 364 35.04 -6.16 10.04
N MET A 365 34.02 -6.52 9.26
CA MET A 365 33.18 -7.69 9.51
C MET A 365 34.05 -8.96 9.57
N ASP A 366 33.82 -9.86 10.53
CA ASP A 366 34.62 -11.08 10.72
C ASP A 366 34.66 -11.92 9.41
N PRO A 367 35.82 -12.38 8.92
CA PRO A 367 35.92 -13.28 7.77
C PRO A 367 34.94 -14.48 7.80
N ARG A 368 34.59 -15.00 8.99
CA ARG A 368 33.57 -16.05 9.13
C ARG A 368 32.14 -15.52 8.88
N GLN A 369 31.82 -14.32 9.36
CA GLN A 369 30.56 -13.63 9.06
C GLN A 369 30.46 -13.27 7.58
N GLN A 370 31.56 -12.82 6.95
CA GLN A 370 31.64 -12.60 5.49
C GLN A 370 31.32 -13.89 4.73
N LEU A 371 31.96 -15.00 5.09
CA LEU A 371 31.71 -16.31 4.46
C LEU A 371 30.25 -16.79 4.63
N ILE A 372 29.66 -16.61 5.82
CA ILE A 372 28.24 -16.93 6.06
C ILE A 372 27.33 -16.07 5.15
N HIS A 373 27.51 -14.75 5.17
CA HIS A 373 26.72 -13.80 4.39
C HIS A 373 26.80 -14.08 2.89
N ASP A 374 28.00 -14.26 2.35
CA ASP A 374 28.21 -14.47 0.92
C ASP A 374 27.75 -15.86 0.47
N THR A 375 27.77 -16.87 1.36
CA THR A 375 27.14 -18.18 1.09
C THR A 375 25.61 -18.04 1.04
N ILE A 376 24.98 -17.36 2.01
CA ILE A 376 23.53 -17.10 2.03
C ILE A 376 23.12 -16.34 0.76
N LYS A 377 23.87 -15.29 0.40
CA LYS A 377 23.66 -14.50 -0.82
C LYS A 377 23.78 -15.34 -2.09
N SER A 378 24.77 -16.24 -2.15
CA SER A 378 24.96 -17.17 -3.28
C SER A 378 23.80 -18.17 -3.39
N VAL A 379 23.31 -18.71 -2.28
CA VAL A 379 22.16 -19.64 -2.26
C VAL A 379 20.85 -18.92 -2.61
N LYS A 380 20.58 -17.73 -2.05
CA LYS A 380 19.42 -16.90 -2.43
C LYS A 380 19.47 -16.56 -3.93
N ALA A 381 20.64 -16.27 -4.50
CA ALA A 381 20.81 -16.03 -5.93
C ALA A 381 20.58 -17.30 -6.78
N ALA A 382 21.02 -18.47 -6.32
CA ALA A 382 20.78 -19.74 -7.01
C ALA A 382 19.30 -20.12 -7.05
N TYR A 383 18.57 -20.02 -5.92
CA TYR A 383 17.11 -20.20 -5.90
C TYR A 383 16.39 -19.19 -6.81
N LEU A 384 16.83 -17.92 -6.84
CA LEU A 384 16.23 -16.90 -7.71
C LEU A 384 16.50 -17.19 -9.19
N ALA A 385 17.69 -17.71 -9.54
CA ALA A 385 18.00 -18.15 -10.90
C ALA A 385 17.13 -19.34 -11.32
N ALA A 386 16.96 -20.35 -10.45
CA ALA A 386 16.06 -21.49 -10.68
C ALA A 386 14.61 -21.05 -10.89
N LYS A 387 14.10 -20.17 -10.02
CA LYS A 387 12.76 -19.55 -10.17
C LYS A 387 12.63 -18.80 -11.49
N ARG A 388 13.63 -18.02 -11.92
CA ARG A 388 13.60 -17.32 -13.23
C ARG A 388 13.64 -18.31 -14.42
N ALA A 389 14.35 -19.44 -14.29
CA ALA A 389 14.43 -20.49 -15.31
C ALA A 389 13.16 -21.36 -15.43
N TYR A 390 12.30 -21.41 -14.40
CA TYR A 390 11.04 -22.19 -14.42
C TYR A 390 10.13 -21.82 -15.59
N ARG A 391 9.45 -22.84 -16.14
CA ARG A 391 8.40 -22.72 -17.16
C ARG A 391 7.15 -23.45 -16.68
N VAL A 392 5.99 -22.82 -16.80
CA VAL A 392 4.73 -23.36 -16.29
C VAL A 392 4.12 -24.39 -17.25
N SER A 393 3.58 -25.48 -16.71
CA SER A 393 2.85 -26.46 -17.52
C SER A 393 1.50 -25.90 -17.98
N PRO A 394 0.97 -26.33 -19.15
CA PRO A 394 -0.41 -26.04 -19.54
C PRO A 394 -1.44 -26.50 -18.50
N ALA A 395 -1.18 -27.60 -17.79
CA ALA A 395 -2.05 -28.09 -16.72
C ALA A 395 -2.11 -27.14 -15.51
N ARG A 396 -0.99 -26.49 -15.15
CA ARG A 396 -0.94 -25.51 -14.05
C ARG A 396 -1.56 -24.17 -14.46
N VAL A 397 -1.42 -23.78 -15.74
CA VAL A 397 -2.17 -22.65 -16.32
C VAL A 397 -3.67 -22.93 -16.33
N ALA A 398 -4.11 -24.16 -16.65
CA ALA A 398 -5.51 -24.55 -16.58
C ALA A 398 -6.07 -24.46 -15.14
N ARG A 399 -5.34 -24.95 -14.12
CA ARG A 399 -5.76 -24.81 -12.72
C ARG A 399 -5.79 -23.35 -12.23
N LEU A 400 -4.90 -22.48 -12.75
CA LEU A 400 -5.03 -21.04 -12.54
C LEU A 400 -6.31 -20.50 -13.18
N GLN A 401 -6.64 -20.91 -14.41
CA GLN A 401 -7.86 -20.50 -15.09
C GLN A 401 -9.13 -20.94 -14.35
N GLU A 402 -9.17 -22.17 -13.82
CA GLU A 402 -10.27 -22.67 -12.97
C GLU A 402 -10.45 -21.83 -11.71
N ALA A 403 -9.36 -21.38 -11.09
CA ALA A 403 -9.37 -20.50 -9.93
C ALA A 403 -9.85 -19.07 -10.28
N LEU A 404 -9.37 -18.51 -11.40
CA LEU A 404 -9.82 -17.21 -11.90
C LEU A 404 -11.31 -17.20 -12.26
N ASP A 405 -11.85 -18.31 -12.77
CA ASP A 405 -13.26 -18.42 -13.14
C ASP A 405 -14.21 -18.44 -11.93
N GLN A 406 -13.73 -18.76 -10.72
CA GLN A 406 -14.52 -18.65 -9.48
C GLN A 406 -14.95 -17.21 -9.14
N TYR A 407 -14.29 -16.21 -9.76
CA TYR A 407 -14.63 -14.80 -9.58
C TYR A 407 -15.80 -14.32 -10.44
N GLN A 408 -16.20 -15.06 -11.48
CA GLN A 408 -17.20 -14.59 -12.43
C GLN A 408 -18.59 -14.38 -11.81
N GLY A 409 -19.34 -13.42 -12.37
CA GLY A 409 -20.67 -13.04 -11.92
C GLY A 409 -20.65 -12.09 -10.70
N THR A 410 -21.77 -12.04 -9.99
CA THR A 410 -21.96 -11.15 -8.83
C THR A 410 -21.57 -11.86 -7.53
N LYS A 411 -20.51 -11.40 -6.86
CA LYS A 411 -20.00 -12.00 -5.59
C LYS A 411 -19.77 -10.93 -4.52
N ARG A 412 -19.61 -11.35 -3.25
CA ARG A 412 -19.33 -10.47 -2.09
C ARG A 412 -17.82 -10.35 -1.83
N PHE A 413 -17.16 -9.44 -2.54
CA PHE A 413 -15.70 -9.24 -2.52
C PHE A 413 -15.16 -8.55 -1.26
N HIS A 414 -15.80 -8.75 -0.10
CA HIS A 414 -15.46 -8.07 1.16
C HIS A 414 -14.07 -8.46 1.70
N ASN A 415 -13.69 -9.75 1.69
CA ASN A 415 -12.33 -10.21 2.02
C ASN A 415 -11.26 -9.72 1.01
N TYR A 416 -11.69 -9.28 -0.17
CA TYR A 416 -10.82 -8.77 -1.24
C TYR A 416 -10.64 -7.24 -1.18
N THR A 417 -10.95 -6.59 -0.06
CA THR A 417 -10.72 -5.15 0.15
C THR A 417 -10.51 -4.87 1.62
N ILE A 418 -9.86 -3.76 1.95
CA ILE A 418 -9.87 -3.24 3.31
C ILE A 418 -11.25 -2.66 3.68
N GLN A 419 -11.53 -2.54 4.97
CA GLN A 419 -12.64 -1.78 5.55
C GLN A 419 -14.06 -2.17 5.07
N LYS A 420 -14.28 -3.43 4.68
CA LYS A 420 -15.62 -3.97 4.34
C LYS A 420 -16.00 -5.19 5.16
N SER A 421 -17.26 -5.21 5.61
CA SER A 421 -17.87 -6.39 6.24
C SER A 421 -18.71 -7.17 5.25
N TYR A 422 -18.91 -8.47 5.50
CA TYR A 422 -19.80 -9.34 4.72
C TYR A 422 -21.20 -8.77 4.47
N LYS A 423 -21.72 -7.96 5.41
CA LYS A 423 -23.07 -7.37 5.35
C LYS A 423 -23.16 -6.09 4.51
N ASP A 424 -22.04 -5.49 4.10
CA ASP A 424 -22.04 -4.27 3.30
C ASP A 424 -22.40 -4.58 1.83
N GLN A 425 -23.54 -4.07 1.36
CA GLN A 425 -23.98 -4.22 -0.03
C GLN A 425 -22.97 -3.58 -1.01
N SER A 426 -22.27 -2.53 -0.59
CA SER A 426 -21.23 -1.89 -1.40
C SER A 426 -19.92 -2.70 -1.50
N ALA A 427 -19.86 -3.92 -0.93
CA ALA A 427 -18.84 -4.93 -1.22
C ALA A 427 -19.24 -5.92 -2.34
N GLN A 428 -20.47 -5.87 -2.86
CA GLN A 428 -20.87 -6.69 -4.01
C GLN A 428 -20.29 -6.13 -5.31
N ARG A 429 -19.62 -6.96 -6.12
CA ARG A 429 -19.07 -6.58 -7.43
C ARG A 429 -19.37 -7.64 -8.47
N ILE A 430 -19.39 -7.21 -9.74
CA ILE A 430 -19.65 -8.05 -10.91
C ILE A 430 -18.38 -8.13 -11.75
N ILE A 431 -17.84 -9.34 -11.86
CA ILE A 431 -16.77 -9.69 -12.79
C ILE A 431 -17.42 -10.32 -14.03
N LYS A 432 -17.16 -9.75 -15.21
CA LYS A 432 -17.65 -10.24 -16.50
C LYS A 432 -16.79 -11.40 -17.02
N SER A 433 -15.47 -11.31 -16.83
CA SER A 433 -14.51 -12.38 -17.13
C SER A 433 -13.20 -12.16 -16.38
N PHE A 434 -12.44 -13.24 -16.15
CA PHE A 434 -11.05 -13.18 -15.71
C PHE A 434 -10.28 -14.32 -16.39
N LYS A 435 -9.42 -13.99 -17.35
CA LYS A 435 -8.73 -14.98 -18.19
C LYS A 435 -7.21 -14.83 -18.16
N VAL A 436 -6.51 -15.95 -18.05
CA VAL A 436 -5.05 -16.04 -18.27
C VAL A 436 -4.77 -16.26 -19.74
N ASN A 437 -3.73 -15.63 -20.28
CA ASN A 437 -3.24 -15.94 -21.62
C ASN A 437 -2.66 -17.37 -21.63
N PRO A 438 -3.17 -18.31 -22.46
CA PRO A 438 -2.63 -19.67 -22.52
C PRO A 438 -1.19 -19.74 -23.05
N GLU A 439 -0.70 -18.67 -23.69
CA GLU A 439 0.67 -18.55 -24.19
C GLU A 439 1.48 -17.59 -23.28
N PRO A 440 2.40 -18.11 -22.43
CA PRO A 440 3.25 -17.27 -21.59
C PRO A 440 4.26 -16.46 -22.41
N ILE A 441 4.62 -15.27 -21.93
CA ILE A 441 5.57 -14.38 -22.61
C ILE A 441 6.95 -14.52 -21.96
N LEU A 442 7.96 -14.92 -22.73
CA LEU A 442 9.34 -15.12 -22.24
C LEU A 442 10.19 -13.86 -22.45
N ILE A 443 10.67 -13.25 -21.36
CA ILE A 443 11.33 -11.94 -21.39
C ILE A 443 12.50 -11.92 -20.40
N ASN A 444 13.70 -11.56 -20.88
CA ASN A 444 14.95 -11.57 -20.10
C ASN A 444 15.18 -12.90 -19.33
N GLY A 445 14.83 -14.02 -19.98
CA GLY A 445 14.93 -15.37 -19.40
C GLY A 445 13.85 -15.72 -18.36
N THR A 446 12.96 -14.80 -17.99
CA THR A 446 11.84 -15.03 -17.07
C THR A 446 10.53 -15.14 -17.85
N GLU A 447 9.69 -16.10 -17.50
CA GLU A 447 8.39 -16.33 -18.14
C GLU A 447 7.26 -15.61 -17.38
N TRP A 448 6.35 -14.97 -18.11
CA TRP A 448 5.28 -14.12 -17.58
C TRP A 448 3.90 -14.52 -18.08
N LEU A 449 2.91 -14.45 -17.20
CA LEU A 449 1.51 -14.72 -17.47
C LEU A 449 0.72 -13.41 -17.45
N SER A 450 0.05 -13.10 -18.57
CA SER A 450 -0.95 -12.01 -18.63
C SER A 450 -2.28 -12.52 -18.09
N LEU A 451 -2.83 -11.85 -17.08
CA LEU A 451 -4.13 -12.12 -16.47
C LEU A 451 -5.06 -10.93 -16.73
N LYS A 452 -5.99 -11.05 -17.69
CA LYS A 452 -6.94 -9.99 -18.05
C LYS A 452 -8.27 -10.14 -17.31
N VAL A 453 -8.66 -9.11 -16.56
CA VAL A 453 -9.92 -9.07 -15.80
C VAL A 453 -10.84 -7.96 -16.31
N HIS A 454 -12.06 -8.33 -16.69
CA HIS A 454 -13.13 -7.41 -17.08
C HIS A 454 -14.16 -7.34 -15.95
N GLY A 455 -14.33 -6.17 -15.33
CA GLY A 455 -15.27 -5.97 -14.23
C GLY A 455 -16.06 -4.68 -14.37
N GLN A 456 -17.28 -4.64 -13.83
CA GLN A 456 -18.12 -3.43 -13.84
C GLN A 456 -17.45 -2.29 -13.05
N SER A 457 -16.99 -2.64 -11.84
CA SER A 457 -16.19 -1.78 -10.97
C SER A 457 -15.34 -2.66 -10.05
N PHE A 458 -14.32 -2.06 -9.45
CA PHE A 458 -13.41 -2.72 -8.51
C PHE A 458 -13.28 -1.88 -7.24
N MET A 459 -12.92 -2.52 -6.13
CA MET A 459 -12.57 -1.88 -4.86
C MET A 459 -11.05 -1.70 -4.74
N MET A 460 -10.63 -0.91 -3.75
CA MET A 460 -9.23 -0.76 -3.36
C MET A 460 -8.61 -2.15 -3.12
N HIS A 461 -7.42 -2.37 -3.68
CA HIS A 461 -6.67 -3.63 -3.62
C HIS A 461 -7.35 -4.88 -4.22
N GLN A 462 -8.56 -4.78 -4.79
CA GLN A 462 -9.37 -5.97 -5.13
C GLN A 462 -8.70 -6.90 -6.14
N ILE A 463 -8.19 -6.36 -7.25
CA ILE A 463 -7.52 -7.19 -8.28
C ILE A 463 -6.25 -7.84 -7.70
N ARG A 464 -5.47 -7.09 -6.90
CA ARG A 464 -4.24 -7.57 -6.26
C ARG A 464 -4.53 -8.73 -5.27
N LYS A 465 -5.57 -8.62 -4.45
CA LYS A 465 -6.03 -9.71 -3.57
C LYS A 465 -6.61 -10.91 -4.35
N MET A 466 -7.34 -10.68 -5.45
CA MET A 466 -7.86 -11.76 -6.30
C MET A 466 -6.75 -12.57 -6.97
N VAL A 467 -5.71 -11.91 -7.49
CA VAL A 467 -4.52 -12.55 -8.06
C VAL A 467 -3.73 -13.31 -7.00
N ALA A 468 -3.50 -12.70 -5.82
CA ALA A 468 -2.81 -13.37 -4.71
C ALA A 468 -3.53 -14.67 -4.30
N MET A 469 -4.85 -14.61 -4.10
CA MET A 469 -5.67 -15.77 -3.75
C MET A 469 -5.61 -16.86 -4.83
N ALA A 470 -5.76 -16.51 -6.11
CA ALA A 470 -5.69 -17.49 -7.20
C ALA A 470 -4.30 -18.15 -7.32
N ALA A 471 -3.23 -17.37 -7.12
CA ALA A 471 -1.87 -17.90 -7.06
C ALA A 471 -1.71 -18.86 -5.87
N LEU A 472 -2.08 -18.47 -4.65
CA LEU A 472 -1.95 -19.29 -3.44
C LEU A 472 -2.70 -20.62 -3.52
N ILE A 473 -3.87 -20.64 -4.16
CA ILE A 473 -4.62 -21.88 -4.46
C ILE A 473 -3.79 -22.84 -5.33
N VAL A 474 -3.18 -22.34 -6.41
CA VAL A 474 -2.36 -23.15 -7.34
C VAL A 474 -1.02 -23.55 -6.74
N ARG A 475 -0.37 -22.66 -5.97
CA ARG A 475 0.86 -22.94 -5.22
C ARG A 475 0.66 -24.09 -4.24
N SER A 476 -0.47 -24.10 -3.52
CA SER A 476 -0.71 -25.02 -2.40
C SER A 476 -1.35 -26.36 -2.80
N GLY A 477 -1.61 -26.59 -4.09
CA GLY A 477 -2.39 -27.74 -4.56
C GLY A 477 -3.83 -27.75 -4.03
N CYS A 478 -4.39 -26.58 -3.73
CA CYS A 478 -5.74 -26.44 -3.22
C CYS A 478 -6.79 -26.71 -4.32
N ILE A 479 -8.03 -26.99 -3.93
CA ILE A 479 -9.14 -27.07 -4.87
C ILE A 479 -9.62 -25.65 -5.23
N PRO A 480 -9.78 -25.30 -6.53
CA PRO A 480 -10.22 -23.95 -6.95
C PRO A 480 -11.51 -23.46 -6.27
N SER A 481 -12.46 -24.37 -6.01
CA SER A 481 -13.74 -24.06 -5.37
C SER A 481 -13.64 -23.43 -3.98
N ARG A 482 -12.49 -23.56 -3.28
CA ARG A 482 -12.20 -22.86 -2.01
C ARG A 482 -12.43 -21.35 -2.11
N ILE A 483 -12.21 -20.74 -3.29
CA ILE A 483 -12.51 -19.32 -3.54
C ILE A 483 -14.00 -18.99 -3.29
N SER A 484 -14.92 -19.91 -3.56
CA SER A 484 -16.36 -19.68 -3.31
C SER A 484 -16.71 -19.56 -1.82
N GLU A 485 -15.94 -20.18 -0.92
CA GLU A 485 -16.11 -20.03 0.53
C GLU A 485 -15.74 -18.62 1.02
N THR A 486 -14.77 -17.96 0.37
CA THR A 486 -14.29 -16.61 0.75
C THR A 486 -15.34 -15.49 0.58
N TYR A 487 -16.47 -15.79 -0.07
CA TYR A 487 -17.63 -14.90 -0.16
C TYR A 487 -18.63 -15.06 1.00
N GLY A 488 -18.41 -16.02 1.89
CA GLY A 488 -19.20 -16.29 3.09
C GLY A 488 -19.01 -15.24 4.20
N PRO A 489 -19.51 -15.49 5.42
CA PRO A 489 -19.45 -14.51 6.52
C PRO A 489 -18.09 -14.42 7.23
N GLU A 490 -17.25 -15.45 7.09
CA GLU A 490 -15.94 -15.54 7.75
C GLU A 490 -14.95 -14.53 7.12
N ARG A 491 -14.18 -13.82 7.96
CA ARG A 491 -13.13 -12.90 7.50
C ARG A 491 -11.78 -13.63 7.42
N ILE A 492 -11.04 -13.43 6.33
CA ILE A 492 -9.70 -14.01 6.13
C ILE A 492 -8.70 -12.97 5.62
N ALA A 493 -7.44 -13.11 6.03
CA ALA A 493 -6.32 -12.25 5.61
C ALA A 493 -5.82 -12.61 4.20
N ILE A 494 -6.59 -12.31 3.15
CA ILE A 494 -6.10 -12.45 1.77
C ILE A 494 -4.98 -11.41 1.55
N PRO A 495 -3.73 -11.83 1.26
CA PRO A 495 -2.60 -10.91 1.11
C PRO A 495 -2.67 -10.14 -0.22
N LYS A 496 -1.93 -9.04 -0.31
CA LYS A 496 -2.03 -8.04 -1.38
C LYS A 496 -0.82 -8.12 -2.32
N ALA A 497 -0.95 -8.92 -3.40
CA ALA A 497 0.12 -9.09 -4.41
C ALA A 497 0.73 -7.75 -4.89
N PRO A 498 1.98 -7.72 -5.39
CA PRO A 498 2.66 -6.48 -5.77
C PRO A 498 1.84 -5.56 -6.69
N GLY A 499 2.02 -4.24 -6.54
CA GLY A 499 1.38 -3.26 -7.42
C GLY A 499 1.93 -3.28 -8.84
N LEU A 500 3.21 -3.67 -8.97
CA LEU A 500 4.02 -3.65 -10.19
C LEU A 500 3.38 -4.36 -11.39
N GLY A 501 2.79 -5.54 -11.18
CA GLY A 501 2.17 -6.29 -12.27
C GLY A 501 0.89 -5.66 -12.85
N LEU A 502 0.26 -4.70 -12.15
CA LEU A 502 -1.08 -4.22 -12.50
C LEU A 502 -1.04 -3.02 -13.47
N LEU A 503 -1.77 -3.13 -14.58
CA LEU A 503 -2.08 -2.00 -15.46
C LEU A 503 -3.57 -1.93 -15.83
N LEU A 504 -4.08 -0.70 -16.02
CA LEU A 504 -5.38 -0.47 -16.64
C LEU A 504 -5.27 -0.58 -18.17
N GLU A 505 -5.91 -1.57 -18.78
CA GLU A 505 -5.94 -1.72 -20.24
C GLU A 505 -6.88 -0.68 -20.86
N ARG A 506 -8.15 -0.64 -20.44
CA ARG A 506 -9.12 0.39 -20.85
C ARG A 506 -10.40 0.44 -20.00
N PRO A 507 -10.98 1.64 -19.76
CA PRO A 507 -12.40 1.78 -19.44
C PRO A 507 -13.29 1.57 -20.68
N ILE A 508 -14.53 1.18 -20.43
CA ILE A 508 -15.56 0.85 -21.44
C ILE A 508 -16.82 1.71 -21.21
N PHE A 509 -17.46 2.12 -22.31
CA PHE A 509 -18.52 3.14 -22.37
C PHE A 509 -19.70 2.74 -23.28
N ASP A 510 -19.95 1.44 -23.48
CA ASP A 510 -20.95 0.90 -24.42
C ASP A 510 -22.33 1.58 -24.31
N SER A 511 -22.82 1.83 -23.10
CA SER A 511 -24.11 2.47 -22.82
C SER A 511 -24.15 3.96 -23.17
N TYR A 512 -22.99 4.63 -23.17
CA TYR A 512 -22.82 6.00 -23.65
C TYR A 512 -22.60 6.01 -25.17
N ASN A 513 -21.74 5.14 -25.70
CA ASN A 513 -21.38 5.07 -27.10
C ASN A 513 -22.60 4.81 -28.00
N THR A 514 -23.47 3.88 -27.59
CA THR A 514 -24.76 3.62 -28.25
C THR A 514 -25.60 4.92 -28.41
N LYS A 515 -25.58 5.80 -27.40
CA LYS A 515 -26.31 7.07 -27.37
C LYS A 515 -25.55 8.21 -28.06
N ALA A 516 -24.22 8.12 -28.14
CA ALA A 516 -23.39 9.06 -28.89
C ALA A 516 -23.62 8.89 -30.39
N THR A 517 -23.53 7.65 -30.89
CA THR A 517 -23.77 7.32 -32.30
C THR A 517 -25.18 7.71 -32.76
N SER A 518 -26.22 7.46 -31.95
CA SER A 518 -27.59 7.89 -32.27
C SER A 518 -27.80 9.42 -32.28
N LEU A 519 -26.84 10.19 -31.77
CA LEU A 519 -26.82 11.66 -31.78
C LEU A 519 -25.79 12.22 -32.79
N GLY A 520 -25.28 11.39 -33.71
CA GLY A 520 -24.28 11.81 -34.71
C GLY A 520 -22.94 12.20 -34.09
N ARG A 521 -22.54 11.56 -32.99
CA ARG A 521 -21.28 11.80 -32.28
C ARG A 521 -20.39 10.57 -32.26
N GLU A 522 -19.10 10.81 -32.32
CA GLU A 522 -18.08 9.78 -32.17
C GLU A 522 -18.19 9.05 -30.82
N PRO A 523 -18.01 7.71 -30.81
CA PRO A 523 -17.96 6.91 -29.60
C PRO A 523 -16.62 7.09 -28.88
N VAL A 524 -16.64 7.10 -27.54
CA VAL A 524 -15.42 7.10 -26.73
C VAL A 524 -14.87 5.68 -26.68
N GLY A 525 -13.78 5.44 -27.42
CA GLY A 525 -13.16 4.13 -27.54
C GLY A 525 -11.74 4.20 -28.10
N PHE A 526 -10.92 3.24 -27.69
CA PHE A 526 -9.48 3.23 -27.96
C PHE A 526 -9.08 2.61 -29.31
N THR A 527 -10.03 2.02 -30.06
CA THR A 527 -9.77 1.26 -31.29
C THR A 527 -8.94 2.03 -32.33
N LYS A 528 -9.13 3.35 -32.42
CA LYS A 528 -8.40 4.26 -33.32
C LYS A 528 -6.89 4.34 -33.04
N PHE A 529 -6.43 3.92 -31.87
CA PHE A 529 -5.06 4.10 -31.35
C PHE A 529 -4.41 2.77 -30.94
N THR A 530 -4.92 1.64 -31.43
CA THR A 530 -4.56 0.30 -30.93
C THR A 530 -3.08 -0.02 -31.15
N ALA A 531 -2.50 0.41 -32.27
CA ALA A 531 -1.10 0.13 -32.60
C ALA A 531 -0.14 0.97 -31.72
N GLU A 532 -0.46 2.25 -31.54
CA GLU A 532 0.27 3.21 -30.73
C GLU A 532 0.19 2.87 -29.23
N MET A 533 -0.95 2.32 -28.79
CA MET A 533 -1.13 1.82 -27.43
C MET A 533 -0.29 0.58 -27.15
N GLU A 534 -0.24 -0.40 -28.06
CA GLU A 534 0.58 -1.61 -27.84
C GLU A 534 2.09 -1.30 -27.96
N GLU A 535 2.52 -0.38 -28.85
CA GLU A 535 3.89 0.13 -28.90
C GLU A 535 4.33 0.76 -27.57
N PHE A 536 3.53 1.69 -27.06
CA PHE A 536 3.77 2.37 -25.79
C PHE A 536 3.70 1.41 -24.60
N LYS A 537 2.77 0.47 -24.62
CA LYS A 537 2.60 -0.55 -23.58
C LYS A 537 3.81 -1.48 -23.52
N GLN A 538 4.42 -1.83 -24.66
CA GLN A 538 5.71 -2.53 -24.66
C GLN A 538 6.81 -1.63 -24.04
N ARG A 539 7.08 -0.47 -24.67
CA ARG A 539 8.24 0.38 -24.36
C ARG A 539 8.21 1.05 -22.97
N GLU A 540 7.04 1.50 -22.52
CA GLU A 540 6.91 2.35 -21.32
C GLU A 540 6.21 1.66 -20.14
N ILE A 541 5.55 0.51 -20.33
CA ILE A 541 4.90 -0.23 -19.25
C ILE A 541 5.63 -1.56 -19.04
N TYR A 542 5.56 -2.48 -20.01
CA TYR A 542 6.11 -3.81 -19.93
C TYR A 542 7.62 -3.81 -19.67
N ASP A 543 8.43 -3.11 -20.49
CA ASP A 543 9.89 -3.04 -20.34
C ASP A 543 10.34 -2.40 -19.01
N ARG A 544 9.46 -1.65 -18.34
CA ARG A 544 9.67 -1.13 -16.98
C ARG A 544 9.34 -2.16 -15.92
N ILE A 545 8.17 -2.82 -16.01
CA ILE A 545 7.75 -3.89 -15.10
C ILE A 545 8.82 -4.98 -14.99
N PHE A 546 9.42 -5.38 -16.11
CA PHE A 546 10.46 -6.43 -16.11
C PHE A 546 11.79 -5.95 -15.52
N ARG A 547 12.13 -4.67 -15.70
CA ARG A 547 13.35 -4.06 -15.13
C ARG A 547 13.22 -3.87 -13.62
N GLU A 548 12.08 -3.35 -13.19
CA GLU A 548 11.76 -3.15 -11.78
C GLU A 548 11.68 -4.49 -11.05
N GLU A 549 11.08 -5.55 -11.61
CA GLU A 549 11.11 -6.89 -11.01
C GLU A 549 12.51 -7.54 -11.06
N GLN A 550 13.31 -7.28 -12.10
CA GLN A 550 14.69 -7.78 -12.16
C GLN A 550 15.54 -7.21 -11.00
N GLN A 551 15.27 -5.96 -10.61
CA GLN A 551 15.95 -5.22 -9.53
C GLN A 551 15.37 -5.53 -8.14
N SER A 552 14.06 -5.35 -7.93
CA SER A 552 13.41 -5.50 -6.62
C SER A 552 13.08 -6.95 -6.28
N SER A 553 12.83 -7.80 -7.29
CA SER A 553 12.33 -9.17 -7.11
C SER A 553 11.08 -9.24 -6.22
N ALA A 554 10.19 -8.24 -6.33
CA ALA A 554 9.03 -8.03 -5.49
C ALA A 554 8.07 -9.23 -5.46
N PHE A 555 7.90 -9.95 -6.58
CA PHE A 555 7.10 -11.19 -6.57
C PHE A 555 7.78 -12.30 -5.75
N ASN A 556 9.10 -12.45 -5.87
CA ASN A 556 9.84 -13.41 -5.06
C ASN A 556 9.79 -13.06 -3.56
N ILE A 557 9.95 -11.80 -3.19
CA ILE A 557 9.87 -11.35 -1.78
C ILE A 557 8.46 -11.64 -1.22
N PHE A 558 7.41 -11.19 -1.90
CA PHE A 558 6.01 -11.36 -1.50
C PHE A 558 5.65 -12.84 -1.22
N PHE A 559 5.98 -13.75 -2.14
CA PHE A 559 5.70 -15.17 -1.92
C PHE A 559 6.64 -15.81 -0.90
N ASN A 560 7.91 -15.39 -0.82
CA ASN A 560 8.84 -15.92 0.18
C ASN A 560 8.43 -15.55 1.62
N HIS A 561 7.90 -14.34 1.83
CA HIS A 561 7.29 -13.93 3.10
C HIS A 561 6.12 -14.87 3.46
N ILE A 562 5.13 -15.01 2.58
CA ILE A 562 3.95 -15.85 2.82
C ILE A 562 4.32 -17.33 3.08
N ASP A 563 5.33 -17.86 2.38
CA ASP A 563 5.78 -19.23 2.56
C ASP A 563 6.41 -19.48 3.93
N HIS A 564 7.10 -18.49 4.52
CA HIS A 564 7.83 -18.59 5.79
C HIS A 564 7.06 -18.08 7.01
N TYR A 565 6.08 -17.18 6.82
CA TYR A 565 5.38 -16.50 7.91
C TYR A 565 4.78 -17.50 8.92
N PRO A 566 5.27 -17.56 10.18
CA PRO A 566 5.05 -18.69 11.08
C PRO A 566 3.72 -18.63 11.83
N ALA A 567 2.62 -18.37 11.11
CA ALA A 567 1.28 -18.28 11.67
C ALA A 567 0.23 -18.94 10.76
N ASP A 568 -0.98 -19.11 11.32
CA ASP A 568 -2.04 -19.87 10.67
C ASP A 568 -2.86 -19.07 9.64
N TYR A 569 -2.60 -17.75 9.49
CA TYR A 569 -3.40 -16.82 8.66
C TYR A 569 -3.61 -17.25 7.21
N TYR A 570 -2.65 -17.97 6.61
CA TYR A 570 -2.69 -18.38 5.20
C TYR A 570 -3.13 -19.83 5.00
N LEU A 571 -3.36 -20.60 6.07
CA LEU A 571 -3.70 -22.02 5.99
C LEU A 571 -5.08 -22.31 5.35
N TYR A 572 -5.89 -21.29 5.05
CA TYR A 572 -7.13 -21.41 4.31
C TYR A 572 -6.97 -21.97 2.87
N VAL A 573 -5.77 -21.92 2.30
CA VAL A 573 -5.44 -22.61 1.02
C VAL A 573 -4.96 -24.06 1.20
N THR A 574 -4.93 -24.60 2.42
CA THR A 574 -4.65 -26.03 2.67
C THR A 574 -5.94 -26.87 2.70
N SER A 575 -5.80 -28.18 2.91
CA SER A 575 -6.92 -29.07 3.20
C SER A 575 -7.66 -28.72 4.49
N GLY A 576 -7.01 -28.05 5.46
CA GLY A 576 -7.66 -27.56 6.68
C GLY A 576 -8.66 -26.41 6.45
N GLY A 577 -8.58 -25.73 5.30
CA GLY A 577 -9.55 -24.71 4.87
C GLY A 577 -9.65 -23.50 5.80
N ILE A 578 -10.72 -22.72 5.65
CA ILE A 578 -10.91 -21.45 6.40
C ILE A 578 -10.82 -21.68 7.92
N GLU A 579 -11.21 -22.86 8.41
CA GLU A 579 -11.13 -23.20 9.84
C GLU A 579 -9.70 -23.30 10.35
N ALA A 580 -8.75 -23.75 9.53
CA ALA A 580 -7.33 -23.77 9.86
C ALA A 580 -6.67 -22.38 9.87
N SER A 581 -7.38 -21.31 9.49
CA SER A 581 -6.94 -19.91 9.63
C SER A 581 -7.74 -19.12 10.66
N LYS A 582 -8.58 -19.78 11.46
CA LYS A 582 -9.21 -19.16 12.63
C LYS A 582 -8.15 -19.03 13.72
N LEU A 583 -7.95 -17.83 14.24
CA LEU A 583 -7.11 -17.60 15.42
C LEU A 583 -7.69 -18.41 16.58
N VAL A 584 -6.96 -19.42 17.05
CA VAL A 584 -7.36 -20.18 18.25
C VAL A 584 -7.34 -19.22 19.44
N PRO A 585 -8.47 -18.98 20.13
CA PRO A 585 -8.47 -18.11 21.30
C PRO A 585 -7.56 -18.71 22.38
N ALA A 586 -6.71 -17.87 22.98
CA ALA A 586 -5.77 -18.29 24.01
C ALA A 586 -6.47 -19.10 25.12
N PRO A 587 -5.83 -20.15 25.66
CA PRO A 587 -6.45 -21.07 26.62
C PRO A 587 -6.95 -20.30 27.85
N GLN A 588 -8.27 -20.36 28.07
CA GLN A 588 -8.94 -19.53 29.08
C GLN A 588 -8.54 -19.92 30.50
N SER A 589 -7.83 -19.03 31.20
CA SER A 589 -7.80 -19.02 32.65
C SER A 589 -9.23 -18.85 33.18
N THR A 590 -9.73 -19.83 33.92
CA THR A 590 -11.16 -19.96 34.24
C THR A 590 -11.65 -18.97 35.29
N GLN A 591 -12.27 -17.86 34.87
CA GLN A 591 -13.22 -17.10 35.71
C GLN A 591 -14.15 -16.12 34.97
N GLY A 592 -15.40 -16.06 35.43
CA GLY A 592 -16.24 -14.86 35.50
C GLY A 592 -16.89 -14.26 34.24
N ALA A 593 -16.27 -14.32 33.06
CA ALA A 593 -16.67 -13.46 31.95
C ALA A 593 -17.94 -13.91 31.17
N SER A 594 -18.84 -12.96 30.87
CA SER A 594 -20.05 -13.20 30.08
C SER A 594 -19.73 -13.59 28.62
N ARG A 595 -20.45 -14.59 28.08
CA ARG A 595 -20.32 -15.01 26.67
C ARG A 595 -20.50 -13.87 25.66
N SER A 596 -21.27 -12.82 26.00
CA SER A 596 -21.49 -11.67 25.10
C SER A 596 -20.35 -10.65 25.11
N SER A 597 -19.63 -10.47 26.24
CA SER A 597 -18.46 -9.61 26.30
C SER A 597 -17.24 -10.31 25.72
N VAL A 598 -16.99 -11.57 26.10
CA VAL A 598 -15.86 -12.38 25.59
C VAL A 598 -15.86 -12.42 24.07
N LYS A 599 -16.99 -12.75 23.43
CA LYS A 599 -17.07 -12.79 21.97
C LYS A 599 -16.74 -11.42 21.34
N LYS A 600 -17.29 -10.33 21.88
CA LYS A 600 -17.07 -8.97 21.36
C LYS A 600 -15.61 -8.50 21.54
N GLN A 601 -14.89 -9.07 22.51
CA GLN A 601 -13.48 -8.80 22.77
C GLN A 601 -12.60 -9.59 21.78
N VAL A 602 -12.90 -10.87 21.54
CA VAL A 602 -12.27 -11.69 20.48
C VAL A 602 -12.51 -11.10 19.08
N ASP A 603 -13.75 -10.78 18.74
CA ASP A 603 -14.12 -10.14 17.46
C ASP A 603 -13.32 -8.83 17.23
N LYS A 604 -12.92 -8.11 18.29
CA LYS A 604 -12.08 -6.88 18.18
C LYS A 604 -10.59 -7.19 18.12
N SER A 605 -10.07 -8.17 18.87
CA SER A 605 -8.66 -8.58 18.72
C SER A 605 -8.37 -9.19 17.36
N GLU A 606 -9.27 -10.03 16.83
CA GLU A 606 -9.17 -10.54 15.45
C GLU A 606 -9.18 -9.39 14.44
N HIS A 607 -10.06 -8.39 14.63
CA HIS A 607 -10.11 -7.22 13.76
C HIS A 607 -8.82 -6.39 13.80
N ASP A 608 -8.28 -6.13 14.98
CA ASP A 608 -7.09 -5.29 15.17
C ASP A 608 -5.81 -6.04 14.68
N ILE A 609 -5.74 -7.37 14.84
CA ILE A 609 -4.65 -8.22 14.28
C ILE A 609 -4.74 -8.32 12.75
N LEU A 610 -5.94 -8.57 12.20
CA LEU A 610 -6.13 -8.58 10.74
C LEU A 610 -5.83 -7.20 10.14
N ALA A 611 -6.07 -6.11 10.87
CA ALA A 611 -5.69 -4.76 10.45
C ALA A 611 -4.17 -4.56 10.44
N ALA A 612 -3.42 -5.14 11.39
CA ALA A 612 -1.95 -5.07 11.42
C ALA A 612 -1.33 -5.70 10.15
N VAL A 613 -1.73 -6.94 9.82
CA VAL A 613 -1.31 -7.64 8.58
C VAL A 613 -1.77 -6.90 7.31
N GLU A 614 -2.94 -6.23 7.35
CA GLU A 614 -3.35 -5.36 6.24
C GLU A 614 -2.50 -4.08 6.14
N SER A 615 -2.00 -3.51 7.25
CA SER A 615 -1.15 -2.30 7.27
C SER A 615 0.33 -2.53 6.97
N GLU A 616 0.95 -3.62 7.44
CA GLU A 616 2.36 -3.94 7.14
C GLU A 616 2.58 -4.06 5.63
N SER A 617 1.58 -4.59 4.91
CA SER A 617 1.55 -4.64 3.44
C SER A 617 1.50 -3.27 2.74
N GLU A 618 1.33 -2.15 3.47
CA GLU A 618 1.39 -0.79 2.93
C GLU A 618 2.81 -0.20 2.97
N ASP A 619 3.63 -0.60 3.97
CA ASP A 619 4.98 -0.07 4.19
C ASP A 619 6.12 -0.81 3.47
N GLU A 620 5.89 -2.05 2.99
CA GLU A 620 6.89 -2.84 2.24
C GLU A 620 7.54 -2.10 1.03
N THR A 621 6.91 -1.04 0.52
CA THR A 621 7.42 -0.25 -0.62
C THR A 621 8.28 0.96 -0.24
N ASN A 622 8.54 1.20 1.04
CA ASN A 622 9.37 2.32 1.51
C ASN A 622 10.87 1.95 1.65
N LEU A 623 11.22 0.65 1.72
CA LEU A 623 12.60 0.16 1.96
C LEU A 623 13.56 0.30 0.75
N ALA A 624 13.15 0.94 -0.34
CA ALA A 624 13.89 0.98 -1.60
C ALA A 624 14.38 2.38 -2.04
N GLU A 625 14.00 3.45 -1.34
CA GLU A 625 14.31 4.85 -1.74
C GLU A 625 15.39 5.53 -0.84
N ASP A 626 15.96 4.82 0.14
CA ASP A 626 16.96 5.31 1.12
C ASP A 626 18.39 4.75 0.87
N ARG A 627 18.82 4.67 -0.40
CA ARG A 627 20.20 4.31 -0.84
C ARG A 627 20.65 5.03 -2.09
#